data_AF-A0AAP6HFN7-F1
#
_entry.id   AF-A0AAP6HFN7-F1
#
_cell.length_a   1.000
_cell.length_b   1.000
_cell.length_c   1.000
_cell.angle_alpha   90.00
_cell.angle_beta   90.00
_cell.angle_gamma   90.00
#
_symmetry.space_group_name_H-M   'P 1'
#
loop_
_entity.id
_entity.type
_entity.pdbx_description
1 polymer ?
#
loop_
_entity_poly.entity_id
_entity_poly.type
_entity_poly.pdbx_seq_one_letter_code
_entity_poly.pdbx_strand_id
1 'polypeptide(L)'
;MSDNKDTFVFYKDWVNVIQGLPDEIRLEVYDAIAEYGISGKLSDLKPMAKIAFGFIKQQMDRDREKYHKIKKIRSEAGKKGASKKWQTIASDSKNSKCHLNVNDNVNVNDNNVLLEKEPKGFLSDLEEEGKAKLNNDIDFEKLLNFISDKTKRKFKTINDQIKRKYKARLKEGYTKEDILEAIENAVKDKYHMEQGYKYLTPEFFSRPVTLDKYKNTTSQKATEKKKTYGIWSV
;
A
#
# COMPACT_ATOMS: atom_id res chain seq x y z
N MET A 1 16.01 -6.52 -29.27
CA MET A 1 14.94 -5.56 -28.95
C MET A 1 15.54 -4.57 -27.96
N SER A 2 15.80 -3.34 -28.39
CA SER A 2 16.39 -2.32 -27.52
C SER A 2 15.45 -2.09 -26.34
N ASP A 3 15.87 -2.43 -25.11
CA ASP A 3 15.11 -2.25 -23.86
C ASP A 3 15.00 -0.76 -23.46
N ASN A 4 14.89 0.14 -24.44
CA ASN A 4 14.82 1.56 -24.20
C ASN A 4 13.38 1.97 -23.93
N LYS A 5 13.17 2.57 -22.78
CA LYS A 5 11.90 3.17 -22.40
C LYS A 5 11.88 4.58 -22.98
N ASP A 6 10.88 4.88 -23.81
CA ASP A 6 10.77 6.19 -24.50
C ASP A 6 10.36 7.35 -23.58
N THR A 7 10.21 7.10 -22.28
CA THR A 7 9.72 8.08 -21.30
C THR A 7 10.53 8.06 -20.01
N PHE A 8 10.88 9.25 -19.53
CA PHE A 8 11.43 9.48 -18.20
C PHE A 8 10.54 10.45 -17.42
N VAL A 9 10.70 10.47 -16.10
CA VAL A 9 9.92 11.31 -15.20
C VAL A 9 10.80 12.46 -14.73
N PHE A 10 10.29 13.68 -14.81
CA PHE A 10 10.93 14.86 -14.25
C PHE A 10 10.19 15.27 -12.97
N TYR A 11 10.89 15.29 -11.84
CA TYR A 11 10.28 15.58 -10.55
C TYR A 11 10.31 17.07 -10.21
N LYS A 12 9.26 17.55 -9.55
CA LYS A 12 9.16 18.95 -9.09
C LYS A 12 10.32 19.33 -8.17
N ASP A 13 10.76 18.42 -7.31
CA ASP A 13 11.85 18.67 -6.36
C ASP A 13 13.17 19.04 -7.06
N TRP A 14 13.39 18.51 -8.27
CA TRP A 14 14.56 18.86 -9.07
C TRP A 14 14.51 20.31 -9.51
N VAL A 15 13.33 20.82 -9.89
CA VAL A 15 13.15 22.23 -10.28
C VAL A 15 13.56 23.16 -9.14
N ASN A 16 13.14 22.87 -7.90
CA ASN A 16 13.46 23.69 -6.74
C ASN A 16 14.98 23.80 -6.52
N VAL A 17 15.71 22.69 -6.68
CA VAL A 17 17.18 22.66 -6.55
C VAL A 17 17.84 23.42 -7.70
N ILE A 18 17.37 23.18 -8.93
CA ILE A 18 17.95 23.75 -10.14
C ILE A 18 17.71 25.27 -10.23
N GLN A 19 16.57 25.76 -9.73
CA GLN A 19 16.25 27.19 -9.68
C GLN A 19 17.19 28.00 -8.77
N GLY A 20 17.80 27.37 -7.76
CA GLY A 20 18.80 28.00 -6.90
C GLY A 20 20.19 28.14 -7.54
N LEU A 21 20.40 27.58 -8.73
CA LEU A 21 21.66 27.66 -9.46
C LEU A 21 21.68 28.87 -10.42
N PRO A 22 22.87 29.44 -10.70
CA PRO A 22 23.05 30.44 -11.75
C PRO A 22 22.54 29.93 -13.10
N ASP A 23 21.97 30.83 -13.91
CA ASP A 23 21.30 30.52 -15.17
C ASP A 23 22.16 29.69 -16.15
N GLU A 24 23.45 29.99 -16.24
CA GLU A 24 24.40 29.25 -17.08
C GLU A 24 24.52 27.77 -16.67
N ILE A 25 24.62 27.52 -15.37
CA ILE A 25 24.79 26.18 -14.80
C ILE A 25 23.47 25.42 -14.85
N ARG A 26 22.36 26.14 -14.66
CA ARG A 26 21.01 25.60 -14.72
C ARG A 26 20.71 24.98 -16.09
N LEU A 27 21.03 25.69 -17.18
CA LEU A 27 20.83 25.17 -18.54
C LEU A 27 21.62 23.87 -18.75
N GLU A 28 22.88 23.88 -18.32
CA GLU A 28 23.79 22.73 -18.40
C GLU A 28 23.22 21.48 -17.69
N VAL A 29 22.61 21.69 -16.52
CA VAL A 29 21.95 20.61 -15.76
C VAL A 29 20.71 20.09 -16.48
N TYR A 30 19.88 20.97 -17.06
CA TYR A 30 18.69 20.53 -17.79
C TYR A 30 19.05 19.67 -19.02
N ASP A 31 20.05 20.11 -19.79
CA ASP A 31 20.52 19.37 -20.96
C ASP A 31 21.08 18.00 -20.55
N ALA A 32 21.89 17.95 -19.49
CA ALA A 32 22.40 16.68 -18.96
C ALA A 32 21.29 15.71 -18.54
N ILE A 33 20.22 16.19 -17.89
CA ILE A 33 19.09 15.35 -17.50
C ILE A 33 18.37 14.79 -18.72
N ALA A 34 18.15 15.62 -19.75
CA ALA A 34 17.49 15.20 -20.98
C ALA A 34 18.34 14.18 -21.75
N GLU A 35 19.63 14.46 -21.97
CA GLU A 35 20.56 13.56 -22.65
C GLU A 35 20.69 12.23 -21.93
N TYR A 36 20.77 12.26 -20.59
CA TYR A 36 20.84 11.06 -19.77
C TYR A 36 19.53 10.26 -19.79
N GLY A 37 18.39 10.94 -19.76
CA GLY A 37 17.06 10.33 -19.86
C GLY A 37 16.85 9.58 -21.17
N ILE A 38 17.32 10.17 -22.28
CA ILE A 38 17.14 9.63 -23.65
C ILE A 38 18.20 8.56 -23.97
N SER A 39 19.47 8.88 -23.76
CA SER A 39 20.60 8.09 -24.27
C SER A 39 21.37 7.34 -23.17
N GLY A 40 21.23 7.77 -21.91
CA GLY A 40 22.04 7.25 -20.80
C GLY A 40 23.52 7.67 -20.85
N LYS A 41 23.89 8.58 -21.74
CA LYS A 41 25.27 9.11 -21.84
C LYS A 41 25.52 10.19 -20.80
N LEU A 42 26.78 10.27 -20.37
CA LEU A 42 27.25 11.29 -19.44
C LEU A 42 27.89 12.43 -20.22
N SER A 43 27.42 13.64 -19.98
CA SER A 43 27.98 14.88 -20.53
C SER A 43 29.12 15.36 -19.61
N ASP A 44 30.12 16.03 -20.19
CA ASP A 44 31.13 16.71 -19.37
C ASP A 44 30.52 18.00 -18.81
N LEU A 45 30.56 18.14 -17.49
CA LEU A 45 29.81 19.17 -16.77
C LEU A 45 30.75 19.96 -15.87
N LYS A 46 30.48 21.27 -15.75
CA LYS A 46 31.10 22.13 -14.74
C LYS A 46 30.91 21.51 -13.34
N PRO A 47 31.85 21.70 -12.40
CA PRO A 47 31.81 21.03 -11.10
C PRO A 47 30.47 21.18 -10.37
N MET A 48 29.87 22.37 -10.39
CA MET A 48 28.60 22.65 -9.73
C MET A 48 27.40 21.97 -10.42
N ALA A 49 27.37 21.97 -11.76
CA ALA A 49 26.37 21.23 -12.54
C ALA A 49 26.51 19.72 -12.30
N LYS A 50 27.74 19.20 -12.25
CA LYS A 50 28.03 17.79 -11.99
C LYS A 50 27.52 17.31 -10.64
N ILE A 51 27.64 18.14 -9.59
CA ILE A 51 27.10 17.82 -8.27
C ILE A 51 25.57 17.77 -8.31
N ALA A 52 24.92 18.81 -8.85
CA ALA A 52 23.46 18.87 -8.96
C ALA A 52 22.89 17.70 -9.79
N PHE A 53 23.47 17.47 -10.97
CA PHE A 53 23.12 16.35 -11.84
C PHE A 53 23.42 15.00 -11.18
N GLY A 54 24.48 14.88 -10.39
CA GLY A 54 24.83 13.63 -9.68
C GLY A 54 23.71 13.14 -8.78
N PHE A 55 23.06 14.03 -8.03
CA PHE A 55 21.90 13.69 -7.20
C PHE A 55 20.71 13.20 -8.02
N ILE A 56 20.42 13.90 -9.12
CA ILE A 56 19.31 13.59 -10.01
C ILE A 56 19.56 12.25 -10.72
N LYS A 57 20.78 12.05 -11.24
CA LYS A 57 21.24 10.81 -11.86
C LYS A 57 21.06 9.62 -10.92
N GLN A 58 21.48 9.76 -9.66
CA GLN A 58 21.33 8.69 -8.67
C GLN A 58 19.86 8.29 -8.48
N GLN A 59 18.94 9.26 -8.48
CA GLN A 59 17.51 8.97 -8.41
C GLN A 59 16.99 8.30 -9.69
N MET A 60 17.40 8.76 -10.86
CA MET A 60 17.05 8.16 -12.15
C MET A 60 17.52 6.71 -12.25
N ASP A 61 18.73 6.41 -11.79
CA ASP A 61 19.29 5.06 -11.75
C ASP A 61 18.48 4.12 -10.86
N ARG A 62 18.19 4.56 -9.63
CA ARG A 62 17.32 3.81 -8.70
C ARG A 62 15.96 3.48 -9.32
N ASP A 63 15.34 4.46 -9.98
CA ASP A 63 14.04 4.29 -10.62
C ASP A 63 14.11 3.34 -11.82
N ARG A 64 15.17 3.43 -12.63
CA ARG A 64 15.42 2.51 -13.75
C ARG A 64 15.60 1.08 -13.26
N GLU A 65 16.44 0.86 -12.25
CA GLU A 65 16.63 -0.48 -11.66
C GLU A 65 15.32 -1.05 -11.10
N LYS A 66 14.56 -0.22 -10.36
CA LYS A 66 13.26 -0.61 -9.81
C LYS A 66 12.30 -1.03 -10.92
N TYR A 67 12.28 -0.29 -12.03
CA TYR A 67 11.49 -0.65 -13.21
C TYR A 67 11.92 -2.00 -13.79
N HIS A 68 13.22 -2.22 -14.03
CA HIS A 68 13.71 -3.50 -14.57
C HIS A 68 13.41 -4.68 -13.64
N LYS A 69 13.60 -4.53 -12.33
CA LYS A 69 13.27 -5.54 -11.32
C LYS A 69 11.78 -5.91 -11.39
N ILE A 70 10.89 -4.91 -11.39
CA ILE A 70 9.43 -5.13 -11.48
C ILE A 70 9.04 -5.76 -12.82
N LYS A 71 9.61 -5.28 -13.94
CA LYS A 71 9.37 -5.83 -15.29
C LYS A 71 9.74 -7.31 -15.34
N LYS A 72 10.90 -7.69 -14.80
CA LYS A 72 11.37 -9.08 -14.75
C LYS A 72 10.42 -9.96 -13.94
N ILE A 73 10.09 -9.56 -12.71
CA ILE A 73 9.16 -10.30 -11.83
C ILE A 73 7.79 -10.50 -12.51
N ARG A 74 7.25 -9.46 -13.14
CA ARG A 74 5.95 -9.56 -13.84
C ARG A 74 6.02 -10.45 -15.07
N SER A 75 7.11 -10.38 -15.83
CA SER A 75 7.35 -11.25 -16.99
C SER A 75 7.40 -12.72 -16.56
N GLU A 76 8.18 -13.04 -15.52
CA GLU A 76 8.29 -14.40 -14.97
C GLU A 76 6.96 -14.91 -14.40
N ALA A 77 6.23 -14.08 -13.66
CA ALA A 77 4.90 -14.42 -13.15
C ALA A 77 3.90 -14.66 -14.30
N GLY A 78 3.97 -13.87 -15.37
CA GLY A 78 3.17 -14.04 -16.58
C GLY A 78 3.48 -15.36 -17.29
N LYS A 79 4.76 -15.68 -17.48
CA LYS A 79 5.21 -16.97 -18.05
C LYS A 79 4.73 -18.15 -17.21
N LYS A 80 4.87 -18.09 -15.89
CA LYS A 80 4.41 -19.14 -14.96
C LYS A 80 2.88 -19.28 -14.99
N GLY A 81 2.15 -18.16 -15.04
CA GLY A 81 0.70 -18.16 -15.17
C GLY A 81 0.21 -18.76 -16.49
N ALA A 82 0.85 -18.42 -17.60
CA ALA A 82 0.58 -19.02 -18.91
C ALA A 82 0.85 -20.52 -18.87
N SER A 83 2.05 -20.94 -18.45
CA SER A 83 2.44 -22.36 -18.38
C SER A 83 1.43 -23.21 -17.61
N LYS A 84 0.93 -22.74 -16.45
CA LYS A 84 -0.13 -23.43 -15.70
C LYS A 84 -1.41 -23.62 -16.51
N LYS A 85 -1.85 -22.61 -17.26
CA LYS A 85 -3.05 -22.73 -18.12
C LYS A 85 -2.85 -23.79 -19.21
N TRP A 86 -1.68 -23.80 -19.86
CA TRP A 86 -1.38 -24.77 -20.92
C TRP A 86 -1.19 -26.20 -20.40
N GLN A 87 -0.67 -26.36 -19.17
CA GLN A 87 -0.58 -27.68 -18.51
C GLN A 87 -1.97 -28.27 -18.20
N THR A 88 -2.94 -27.45 -17.78
CA THR A 88 -4.31 -27.92 -17.53
C THR A 88 -5.06 -28.25 -18.83
N ILE A 89 -4.77 -27.57 -19.93
CA ILE A 89 -5.37 -27.86 -21.25
C ILE A 89 -4.82 -29.15 -21.86
N ALA A 90 -3.58 -29.54 -21.55
CA ALA A 90 -2.99 -30.79 -22.03
C ALA A 90 -3.61 -32.06 -21.40
N SER A 91 -4.28 -31.95 -20.24
CA SER A 91 -4.98 -33.09 -19.61
C SER A 91 -6.42 -33.28 -20.12
N ASP A 92 -7.05 -32.25 -20.68
CA ASP A 92 -8.37 -32.33 -21.28
C ASP A 92 -8.24 -32.41 -22.80
N SER A 93 -8.02 -33.64 -23.28
CA SER A 93 -8.03 -34.01 -24.70
C SER A 93 -9.38 -33.64 -25.34
N LYS A 94 -9.45 -32.46 -25.96
CA LYS A 94 -10.35 -32.10 -27.09
C LYS A 94 -10.15 -30.62 -27.50
N ASN A 95 -8.97 -30.24 -27.98
CA ASN A 95 -8.85 -29.42 -29.20
C ASN A 95 -7.37 -29.28 -29.58
N SER A 96 -7.09 -29.44 -30.87
CA SER A 96 -5.76 -29.51 -31.45
C SER A 96 -5.20 -28.13 -31.83
N LYS A 97 -3.86 -28.07 -31.87
CA LYS A 97 -3.04 -27.21 -32.74
C LYS A 97 -2.64 -25.81 -32.22
N CYS A 98 -1.59 -25.78 -31.40
CA CYS A 98 -0.38 -25.05 -31.78
C CYS A 98 0.86 -25.70 -31.17
N HIS A 99 1.75 -26.21 -32.03
CA HIS A 99 3.10 -26.58 -31.65
C HIS A 99 3.89 -25.32 -31.31
N LEU A 100 4.64 -25.36 -30.21
CA LEU A 100 6.01 -24.84 -30.11
C LEU A 100 6.67 -25.57 -28.93
N ASN A 101 7.52 -26.53 -29.26
CA ASN A 101 8.46 -27.14 -28.33
C ASN A 101 9.54 -26.11 -28.02
N VAL A 102 9.68 -25.70 -26.76
CA VAL A 102 10.91 -25.06 -26.26
C VAL A 102 11.24 -25.73 -24.94
N ASN A 103 12.23 -26.62 -24.99
CA ASN A 103 12.93 -27.12 -23.83
C ASN A 103 13.69 -25.95 -23.18
N ASP A 104 13.06 -25.23 -22.26
CA ASP A 104 13.75 -24.30 -21.38
C ASP A 104 14.00 -25.02 -20.04
N ASN A 105 15.23 -25.50 -19.85
CA ASN A 105 15.75 -25.85 -18.54
C ASN A 105 15.73 -24.59 -17.65
N VAL A 106 14.67 -24.42 -16.85
CA VAL A 106 14.60 -23.37 -15.84
C VAL A 106 15.31 -23.88 -14.59
N ASN A 107 16.59 -23.53 -14.44
CA ASN A 107 17.29 -23.60 -13.16
C ASN A 107 16.55 -22.69 -12.15
N VAL A 108 15.82 -23.31 -11.22
CA VAL A 108 15.18 -22.63 -10.09
C VAL A 108 16.25 -22.41 -9.03
N ASN A 109 16.98 -21.30 -9.12
CA ASN A 109 17.72 -20.81 -7.97
C ASN A 109 16.76 -20.03 -7.08
N ASP A 110 16.22 -20.70 -6.07
CA ASP A 110 15.45 -20.12 -4.97
C ASP A 110 16.35 -19.25 -4.09
N ASN A 111 16.83 -18.11 -4.61
CA ASN A 111 17.31 -17.03 -3.76
C ASN A 111 16.11 -16.18 -3.36
N ASN A 112 15.54 -16.56 -2.22
CA ASN A 112 14.64 -15.77 -1.39
C ASN A 112 15.33 -14.45 -0.98
N VAL A 113 15.42 -13.49 -1.89
CA VAL A 113 15.73 -12.11 -1.55
C VAL A 113 14.41 -11.46 -1.17
N LEU A 114 14.16 -11.41 0.14
CA LEU A 114 13.24 -10.48 0.78
C LEU A 114 13.54 -9.08 0.26
N LEU A 115 12.75 -8.62 -0.72
CA LEU A 115 12.67 -7.21 -1.05
C LEU A 115 11.80 -6.56 0.03
N GLU A 116 12.46 -5.97 1.01
CA GLU A 116 11.92 -4.89 1.83
C GLU A 116 11.21 -3.89 0.91
N LYS A 117 9.90 -3.74 1.11
CA LYS A 117 9.11 -2.75 0.38
C LYS A 117 9.36 -1.39 1.03
N GLU A 118 10.32 -0.66 0.51
CA GLU A 118 10.42 0.79 0.69
C GLU A 118 9.08 1.47 0.32
N PRO A 119 8.50 2.32 1.20
CA PRO A 119 7.26 3.03 0.92
C PRO A 119 7.47 4.14 -0.12
N LYS A 120 6.56 4.23 -1.09
CA LYS A 120 6.40 5.44 -1.91
C LYS A 120 5.36 6.34 -1.24
N GLY A 121 5.80 7.48 -0.75
CA GLY A 121 4.94 8.56 -0.26
C GLY A 121 5.74 9.61 0.48
N PHE A 122 6.44 10.49 -0.25
CA PHE A 122 7.08 11.69 0.32
C PHE A 122 6.16 12.88 0.02
N LEU A 123 5.36 13.29 1.00
CA LEU A 123 5.08 14.69 1.37
C LEU A 123 4.04 14.75 2.51
N SER A 124 4.50 14.65 3.75
CA SER A 124 3.87 15.30 4.92
C SER A 124 4.76 15.16 6.16
N ASP A 125 6.02 15.59 6.08
CA ASP A 125 6.88 15.65 7.28
C ASP A 125 7.59 17.01 7.31
N LEU A 126 6.87 18.03 7.80
CA LEU A 126 7.45 19.00 8.72
C LEU A 126 6.82 18.70 10.07
N GLU A 127 7.67 18.64 11.11
CA GLU A 127 7.33 18.50 12.54
C GLU A 127 6.90 17.05 12.92
N GLU A 128 7.58 16.27 13.76
CA GLU A 128 8.11 16.59 15.09
C GLU A 128 9.01 15.43 15.54
N GLU A 129 10.10 15.77 16.23
CA GLU A 129 10.96 14.81 16.93
C GLU A 129 10.23 14.16 18.11
N GLY A 130 10.49 12.86 18.32
CA GLY A 130 10.40 12.25 19.66
C GLY A 130 9.02 11.84 20.16
N LYS A 131 8.41 10.80 19.59
CA LYS A 131 7.52 9.90 20.35
C LYS A 131 7.95 8.46 20.20
N ALA A 132 8.16 7.82 21.34
CA ALA A 132 8.59 6.45 21.52
C ALA A 132 7.88 5.48 20.58
N LYS A 133 8.63 4.54 20.00
CA LYS A 133 8.10 3.34 19.36
C LYS A 133 7.27 2.55 20.39
N LEU A 134 6.00 2.89 20.55
CA LEU A 134 5.03 2.01 21.17
C LEU A 134 4.84 0.86 20.19
N ASN A 135 5.11 -0.36 20.66
CA ASN A 135 4.86 -1.58 19.91
C ASN A 135 3.34 -1.72 19.70
N ASN A 136 2.83 -1.05 18.66
CA ASN A 136 1.46 -1.13 18.18
C ASN A 136 1.20 -2.45 17.45
N ASP A 137 1.82 -3.55 17.88
CA ASP A 137 1.53 -4.87 17.35
C ASP A 137 0.30 -5.45 18.06
N ILE A 138 -0.69 -5.89 17.29
CA ILE A 138 -1.91 -6.49 17.85
C ILE A 138 -1.63 -7.95 18.17
N ASP A 139 -1.81 -8.30 19.44
CA ASP A 139 -1.89 -9.69 19.86
C ASP A 139 -3.25 -10.27 19.44
N PHE A 140 -3.24 -10.99 18.31
CA PHE A 140 -4.46 -11.53 17.71
C PHE A 140 -5.11 -12.63 18.55
N GLU A 141 -4.33 -13.33 19.39
CA GLU A 141 -4.88 -14.35 20.29
C GLU A 141 -5.67 -13.68 21.42
N LYS A 142 -5.10 -12.64 22.04
CA LYS A 142 -5.82 -11.84 23.04
C LYS A 142 -7.07 -11.17 22.47
N LEU A 143 -6.98 -10.61 21.26
CA LEU A 143 -8.13 -10.01 20.59
C LEU A 143 -9.24 -11.04 20.32
N LEU A 144 -8.87 -12.25 19.89
CA LEU A 144 -9.84 -13.32 19.63
C LEU A 144 -10.54 -13.79 20.91
N ASN A 145 -9.79 -13.94 21.99
CA ASN A 145 -10.33 -14.29 23.30
C ASN A 145 -11.29 -13.20 23.78
N PHE A 146 -10.89 -11.94 23.69
CA PHE A 146 -11.73 -10.80 24.11
C PHE A 146 -13.07 -10.75 23.35
N ILE A 147 -13.06 -10.92 22.02
CA ILE A 147 -14.29 -10.97 21.22
C ILE A 147 -15.15 -12.17 21.64
N SER A 148 -14.53 -13.32 21.90
CA SER A 148 -15.23 -14.54 22.29
C SER A 148 -15.91 -14.39 23.66
N ASP A 149 -15.21 -13.80 24.62
CA ASP A 149 -15.71 -13.54 25.97
C ASP A 149 -16.92 -12.60 25.96
N LYS A 150 -16.85 -11.52 25.19
CA LYS A 150 -17.91 -10.51 25.11
C LYS A 150 -19.13 -10.98 24.31
N THR A 151 -18.93 -11.75 23.25
CA THR A 151 -20.02 -12.22 22.37
C THR A 151 -20.60 -13.57 22.78
N LYS A 152 -19.99 -14.27 23.76
CA LYS A 152 -20.30 -15.65 24.17
C LYS A 152 -20.23 -16.66 23.01
N ARG A 153 -19.45 -16.36 21.96
CA ARG A 153 -19.28 -17.20 20.78
C ARG A 153 -17.84 -17.67 20.67
N LYS A 154 -17.64 -18.89 20.19
CA LYS A 154 -16.30 -19.47 20.01
C LYS A 154 -15.85 -19.33 18.55
N PHE A 155 -14.67 -18.77 18.35
CA PHE A 155 -14.00 -18.67 17.05
C PHE A 155 -12.70 -19.49 17.09
N LYS A 156 -12.38 -20.21 16.01
CA LYS A 156 -11.16 -21.06 15.97
C LYS A 156 -9.90 -20.21 15.86
N THR A 157 -9.79 -19.43 14.78
CA THR A 157 -8.64 -18.57 14.49
C THR A 157 -9.06 -17.41 13.60
N ILE A 158 -8.27 -16.34 13.59
CA ILE A 158 -8.45 -15.21 12.67
C ILE A 158 -7.68 -15.52 11.38
N ASN A 159 -8.37 -15.48 10.24
CA ASN A 159 -7.76 -15.64 8.91
C ASN A 159 -6.73 -14.53 8.65
N ASP A 160 -5.65 -14.83 7.93
CA ASP A 160 -4.60 -13.88 7.60
C ASP A 160 -5.12 -12.67 6.81
N GLN A 161 -6.16 -12.84 5.99
CA GLN A 161 -6.84 -11.73 5.34
C GLN A 161 -7.45 -10.73 6.35
N ILE A 162 -8.02 -11.23 7.45
CA ILE A 162 -8.61 -10.40 8.50
C ILE A 162 -7.50 -9.76 9.35
N LYS A 163 -6.42 -10.49 9.67
CA LYS A 163 -5.24 -9.92 10.34
C LYS A 163 -4.65 -8.75 9.56
N ARG A 164 -4.55 -8.87 8.23
CA ARG A 164 -4.07 -7.78 7.35
C ARG A 164 -4.98 -6.56 7.41
N LYS A 165 -6.30 -6.74 7.50
CA LYS A 165 -7.26 -5.63 7.68
C LYS A 165 -7.03 -4.89 9.00
N TYR A 166 -6.87 -5.61 10.12
CA TYR A 166 -6.54 -4.98 11.40
C TYR A 166 -5.22 -4.21 11.38
N LYS A 167 -4.16 -4.78 10.77
CA LYS A 167 -2.89 -4.07 10.58
C LYS A 167 -3.04 -2.82 9.70
N ALA A 168 -3.94 -2.85 8.72
CA ALA A 168 -4.25 -1.67 7.92
C ALA A 168 -4.94 -0.58 8.74
N ARG A 169 -5.88 -0.95 9.63
CA ARG A 169 -6.51 0.00 10.57
C ARG A 169 -5.48 0.70 11.47
N LEU A 170 -4.52 -0.03 12.01
CA LEU A 170 -3.46 0.58 12.82
C LEU A 170 -2.62 1.60 12.03
N LYS A 171 -2.39 1.35 10.74
CA LYS A 171 -1.70 2.29 9.85
C LYS A 171 -2.55 3.50 9.48
N GLU A 172 -3.86 3.34 9.44
CA GLU A 172 -4.83 4.43 9.22
C GLU A 172 -5.01 5.30 10.49
N GLY A 173 -4.38 4.95 11.62
CA GLY A 173 -4.37 5.73 12.85
C GLY A 173 -5.33 5.24 13.93
N TYR A 174 -6.03 4.11 13.72
CA TYR A 174 -6.83 3.49 14.77
C TYR A 174 -5.92 2.88 15.84
N THR A 175 -6.27 3.05 17.10
CA THR A 175 -5.52 2.46 18.21
C THR A 175 -6.09 1.09 18.60
N LYS A 176 -5.38 0.35 19.47
CA LYS A 176 -5.91 -0.94 19.98
C LYS A 176 -7.12 -0.69 20.87
N GLU A 177 -7.06 0.41 21.62
CA GLU A 177 -8.10 0.91 22.51
C GLU A 177 -9.38 1.20 21.72
N ASP A 178 -9.27 1.85 20.55
CA ASP A 178 -10.42 2.11 19.67
C ASP A 178 -11.14 0.83 19.24
N ILE A 179 -10.36 -0.22 18.93
CA ILE A 179 -10.91 -1.52 18.53
C ILE A 179 -11.63 -2.19 19.71
N LEU A 180 -11.03 -2.15 20.90
CA LEU A 180 -11.63 -2.72 22.10
C LEU A 180 -12.91 -1.97 22.50
N GLU A 181 -12.89 -0.64 22.48
CA GLU A 181 -14.05 0.20 22.77
C GLU A 181 -15.19 -0.06 21.79
N ALA A 182 -14.89 -0.16 20.49
CA ALA A 182 -15.87 -0.50 19.47
C ALA A 182 -16.53 -1.87 19.72
N ILE A 183 -15.77 -2.86 20.22
CA ILE A 183 -16.31 -4.17 20.61
C ILE A 183 -17.26 -4.03 21.80
N GLU A 184 -16.87 -3.29 22.83
CA GLU A 184 -17.71 -3.10 24.02
C GLU A 184 -19.01 -2.37 23.70
N ASN A 185 -18.95 -1.35 22.85
CA ASN A 185 -20.11 -0.57 22.45
C ASN A 185 -21.03 -1.37 21.50
N ALA A 186 -20.47 -2.19 20.61
CA ALA A 186 -21.27 -3.03 19.72
C ALA A 186 -22.07 -4.12 20.47
N VAL A 187 -21.56 -4.61 21.60
CA VAL A 187 -22.28 -5.60 22.43
C VAL A 187 -23.45 -4.96 23.18
N LYS A 188 -23.37 -3.66 23.52
CA LYS A 188 -24.45 -2.90 24.17
C LYS A 188 -25.55 -2.46 23.19
N ASP A 189 -25.32 -2.61 21.89
CA ASP A 189 -26.27 -2.20 20.86
C ASP A 189 -27.50 -3.13 20.84
N LYS A 190 -28.70 -2.55 20.86
CA LYS A 190 -29.98 -3.27 20.89
C LYS A 190 -30.10 -4.25 19.73
N TYR A 191 -29.67 -3.84 18.54
CA TYR A 191 -29.73 -4.68 17.35
C TYR A 191 -28.91 -5.98 17.50
N HIS A 192 -27.69 -5.89 18.03
CA HIS A 192 -26.82 -7.06 18.18
C HIS A 192 -27.25 -7.95 19.35
N MET A 193 -27.83 -7.38 20.41
CA MET A 193 -28.43 -8.15 21.50
C MET A 193 -29.61 -8.99 21.01
N GLU A 194 -30.54 -8.41 20.27
CA GLU A 194 -31.71 -9.11 19.72
C GLU A 194 -31.31 -10.21 18.71
N GLN A 195 -30.25 -9.99 17.94
CA GLN A 195 -29.72 -10.96 16.98
C GLN A 195 -28.77 -11.98 17.62
N GLY A 196 -28.66 -12.04 18.94
CA GLY A 196 -27.81 -13.00 19.66
C GLY A 196 -26.33 -12.91 19.28
N TYR A 197 -25.83 -11.70 19.02
CA TYR A 197 -24.44 -11.41 18.63
C TYR A 197 -23.97 -12.15 17.35
N LYS A 198 -24.91 -12.53 16.47
CA LYS A 198 -24.62 -13.28 15.23
C LYS A 198 -23.63 -12.56 14.30
N TYR A 199 -23.62 -11.24 14.29
CA TYR A 199 -22.80 -10.44 13.39
C TYR A 199 -21.50 -9.92 14.03
N LEU A 200 -21.37 -10.01 15.35
CA LEU A 200 -20.16 -9.61 16.06
C LEU A 200 -19.08 -10.68 15.88
N THR A 201 -18.26 -10.50 14.85
CA THR A 201 -17.21 -11.42 14.44
C THR A 201 -15.88 -10.68 14.29
N PRO A 202 -14.73 -11.37 14.30
CA PRO A 202 -13.44 -10.73 14.02
C PRO A 202 -13.40 -10.01 12.67
N GLU A 203 -14.15 -10.48 11.67
CA GLU A 203 -14.24 -9.76 10.39
C GLU A 203 -15.02 -8.44 10.53
N PHE A 204 -16.10 -8.44 11.31
CA PHE A 204 -16.95 -7.26 11.52
C PHE A 204 -16.15 -6.08 12.09
N PHE A 205 -15.35 -6.35 13.13
CA PHE A 205 -14.49 -5.36 13.78
C PHE A 205 -13.20 -5.04 13.00
N SER A 206 -12.92 -5.75 11.91
CA SER A 206 -11.80 -5.42 11.03
C SER A 206 -12.10 -4.28 10.04
N ARG A 207 -13.37 -3.85 9.93
CA ARG A 207 -13.85 -2.85 8.96
C ARG A 207 -13.81 -1.43 9.56
N PRO A 208 -13.41 -0.40 8.80
CA PRO A 208 -13.26 0.95 9.36
C PRO A 208 -14.62 1.54 9.72
N VAL A 209 -15.62 1.37 8.83
CA VAL A 209 -17.01 1.77 9.04
C VAL A 209 -17.58 1.23 10.36
N THR A 210 -17.22 0.01 10.75
CA THR A 210 -17.65 -0.57 12.02
C THR A 210 -16.99 0.14 13.20
N LEU A 211 -15.67 0.33 13.14
CA LEU A 211 -14.92 1.01 14.19
C LEU A 211 -15.45 2.44 14.38
N ASP A 212 -15.61 3.19 13.30
CA ASP A 212 -16.15 4.56 13.33
C ASP A 212 -17.56 4.62 13.93
N LYS A 213 -18.41 3.66 13.55
CA LYS A 213 -19.80 3.58 14.05
C LYS A 213 -19.85 3.37 15.57
N TYR A 214 -18.97 2.55 16.11
CA TYR A 214 -19.02 2.14 17.52
C TYR A 214 -17.99 2.85 18.42
N LYS A 215 -17.10 3.68 17.86
CA LYS A 215 -16.16 4.53 18.61
C LYS A 215 -16.84 5.73 19.29
N ASN A 216 -17.87 6.31 18.68
CA ASN A 216 -18.49 7.57 19.15
C ASN A 216 -19.83 7.42 19.90
N THR A 217 -20.25 6.20 20.25
CA THR A 217 -21.59 5.97 20.83
C THR A 217 -21.69 6.41 22.30
N THR A 218 -20.58 6.65 22.97
CA THR A 218 -20.50 7.05 24.39
C THR A 218 -20.48 8.57 24.56
N SER A 219 -21.64 9.22 24.30
CA SER A 219 -22.15 10.46 24.93
C SER A 219 -23.03 11.28 23.97
N GLN A 220 -24.16 10.73 23.51
CA GLN A 220 -25.33 11.57 23.33
C GLN A 220 -25.97 11.76 24.71
N LYS A 221 -25.47 12.74 25.48
CA LYS A 221 -26.38 13.47 26.37
C LYS A 221 -27.47 14.01 25.48
N ALA A 222 -28.69 13.56 25.72
CA ALA A 222 -29.89 14.07 25.07
C ALA A 222 -29.87 15.60 25.08
N THR A 223 -29.62 16.20 23.93
CA THR A 223 -30.08 17.55 23.64
C THR A 223 -31.16 17.38 22.59
N GLU A 224 -32.39 17.24 23.07
CA GLU A 224 -33.58 17.46 22.27
C GLU A 224 -33.52 18.88 21.71
N LYS A 225 -32.96 19.04 20.51
CA LYS A 225 -33.23 20.23 19.71
C LYS A 225 -34.62 20.04 19.12
N LYS A 226 -35.60 20.66 19.79
CA LYS A 226 -36.96 20.85 19.25
C LYS A 226 -36.83 21.40 17.82
N LYS A 227 -37.32 20.62 16.84
CA LYS A 227 -37.50 21.10 15.46
C LYS A 227 -38.55 22.20 15.48
N THR A 228 -38.14 23.45 15.36
CA THR A 228 -39.04 24.51 14.91
C THR A 228 -39.18 24.35 13.40
N TYR A 229 -40.37 24.01 12.93
CA TYR A 229 -40.69 24.04 11.51
C TYR A 229 -40.85 25.50 11.12
N GLY A 230 -39.88 26.02 10.36
CA GLY A 230 -40.03 27.30 9.66
C GLY A 230 -41.15 27.18 8.64
N ILE A 231 -42.24 27.90 8.91
CA ILE A 231 -43.33 28.16 7.98
C ILE A 231 -42.73 28.70 6.69
N TRP A 232 -42.94 28.01 5.56
CA TRP A 232 -42.74 28.60 4.24
C TRP A 232 -43.76 29.74 4.11
N SER A 233 -43.29 30.98 4.14
CA SER A 233 -44.10 32.11 3.68
C SER A 233 -44.01 32.15 2.16
N VAL A 234 -45.21 32.27 1.58
CA VAL A 234 -45.57 32.41 0.17
C VAL A 234 -44.86 33.59 -0.49
#